data_AF-A0A329CD24-F1
#
_entry.id   AF-A0A329CD24-F1
#
_cell.length_a   1.000
_cell.length_b   1.000
_cell.length_c   1.000
_cell.angle_alpha   90.00
_cell.angle_beta   90.00
_cell.angle_gamma   90.00
#
_symmetry.space_group_name_H-M   'P 1'
#
loop_
_entity.id
_entity.type
_entity.pdbx_description
1 polymer ?
#
loop_
_entity_poly.entity_id
_entity_poly.type
_entity_poly.pdbx_seq_one_letter_code
_entity_poly.pdbx_strand_id
1 'polypeptide(L)'
;MKPLGEDVAEQLEYVPASFRVIRHMRPKFACVCCDHISQAPAPSRPIERGLAGPGLLAHVLVSKFADRVPLYRHSVMYAREGVELDRSLLAKWVGHAPTLLQPLVETLRRHMMSATKLHAEALSS
;
A
#
# COMPACT_ATOMS: atom_id res chain seq x y z
N MET A 1 -25.55 22.82 -8.79
CA MET A 1 -25.35 21.35 -8.70
C MET A 1 -26.17 20.83 -7.52
N LYS A 2 -26.77 19.64 -7.62
CA LYS A 2 -27.54 19.01 -6.54
C LYS A 2 -26.71 17.88 -5.92
N PRO A 3 -26.58 17.78 -4.58
CA PRO A 3 -25.90 16.65 -3.94
C PRO A 3 -26.68 15.35 -4.18
N LEU A 4 -25.98 14.29 -4.57
CA LEU A 4 -26.55 12.97 -4.86
C LEU A 4 -26.18 11.93 -3.79
N GLY A 5 -25.05 12.14 -3.10
CA GLY A 5 -24.53 11.24 -2.07
C GLY A 5 -23.02 11.38 -1.96
N GLU A 6 -22.38 10.47 -1.23
CA GLU A 6 -20.92 10.43 -1.10
C GLU A 6 -20.42 8.99 -1.09
N ASP A 7 -19.23 8.77 -1.65
CA ASP A 7 -18.49 7.53 -1.43
C ASP A 7 -17.44 7.78 -0.34
N VAL A 8 -17.45 6.93 0.68
CA VAL A 8 -16.48 6.95 1.77
C VAL A 8 -15.62 5.71 1.69
N ALA A 9 -14.30 5.88 1.70
CA ALA A 9 -13.37 4.77 1.71
C ALA A 9 -12.25 5.03 2.73
N GLU A 10 -11.90 4.00 3.49
CA GLU A 10 -10.86 4.07 4.51
C GLU A 10 -9.57 3.40 4.05
N GLN A 11 -8.48 3.84 4.65
CA GLN A 11 -7.15 3.30 4.48
C GLN A 11 -6.41 3.41 5.82
N LEU A 12 -5.74 2.35 6.23
CA LEU A 12 -4.89 2.32 7.41
C LEU A 12 -3.46 2.70 7.01
N GLU A 13 -2.93 3.74 7.65
CA GLU A 13 -1.59 4.27 7.38
C GLU A 13 -0.69 4.14 8.60
N TYR A 14 0.58 3.83 8.35
CA TYR A 14 1.61 3.85 9.36
C TYR A 14 2.37 5.17 9.31
N VAL A 15 2.43 5.84 10.46
CA VAL A 15 3.35 6.94 10.74
C VAL A 15 4.31 6.40 11.78
N PRO A 16 5.61 6.72 11.75
CA PRO A 16 6.53 6.19 12.75
C PRO A 16 5.94 6.20 14.17
N ALA A 17 5.84 5.01 14.77
CA ALA A 17 5.25 4.73 16.08
C ALA A 17 3.75 5.05 16.27
N SER A 18 2.96 5.16 15.19
CA SER A 18 1.50 5.32 15.30
C SER A 18 0.73 4.89 14.05
N PHE A 19 -0.53 4.50 14.26
CA PHE A 19 -1.47 4.21 13.19
C PHE A 19 -2.50 5.33 13.03
N ARG A 20 -2.89 5.60 11.79
CA ARG A 20 -4.01 6.49 11.49
C ARG A 20 -4.91 5.92 10.41
N VAL A 21 -6.20 6.19 10.53
CA VAL A 21 -7.17 5.91 9.48
C VAL A 21 -7.33 7.16 8.62
N ILE A 22 -6.97 7.05 7.35
CA ILE A 22 -7.23 8.06 6.34
C ILE A 22 -8.58 7.74 5.72
N ARG A 23 -9.54 8.65 5.89
CA ARG A 23 -10.88 8.54 5.30
C ARG A 23 -10.99 9.46 4.09
N HIS A 24 -11.20 8.88 2.92
CA HIS A 24 -11.43 9.61 1.68
C HIS A 24 -12.93 9.74 1.44
N MET A 25 -13.43 10.98 1.49
CA MET A 25 -14.82 11.32 1.21
C MET A 25 -14.91 11.92 -0.19
N ARG A 26 -15.71 11.30 -1.08
CA ARG A 26 -15.85 11.70 -2.48
C ARG A 26 -17.32 12.04 -2.76
N PRO A 27 -17.74 13.30 -2.54
CA PRO A 27 -19.10 13.73 -2.77
C PRO A 27 -19.48 13.63 -4.26
N LYS A 28 -20.71 13.21 -4.51
CA LYS A 28 -21.34 13.10 -5.83
C LYS A 28 -22.31 14.23 -6.03
N PHE A 29 -22.22 14.90 -7.17
CA PHE A 29 -23.10 15.99 -7.54
C PHE A 29 -23.73 15.73 -8.90
N ALA A 30 -24.99 16.11 -9.09
CA ALA A 30 -25.67 16.11 -10.38
C ALA A 30 -25.83 17.55 -10.92
N CYS A 31 -25.59 17.78 -12.21
CA CYS A 31 -26.03 19.03 -12.83
C CYS A 31 -27.55 19.04 -12.90
N VAL A 32 -28.16 20.12 -12.42
CA VAL A 32 -29.60 20.35 -12.56
C VAL A 32 -30.03 20.64 -14.01
N CYS A 33 -29.06 20.88 -14.89
CA CYS A 33 -29.24 21.31 -16.26
C CYS A 33 -29.28 20.18 -17.28
N CYS A 34 -28.57 19.09 -17.02
CA CYS A 34 -28.30 18.02 -17.98
C CYS A 34 -28.13 16.64 -17.32
N ASP A 35 -28.45 16.52 -16.03
CA ASP A 35 -28.32 15.30 -15.21
C ASP A 35 -26.91 14.66 -15.17
N HIS A 36 -25.88 15.36 -15.65
CA HIS A 36 -24.50 14.89 -15.58
C HIS A 36 -24.02 14.74 -14.13
N ILE A 37 -23.47 13.57 -13.80
CA ILE A 37 -22.91 13.27 -12.48
C ILE A 37 -21.42 13.58 -12.46
N SER A 38 -21.02 14.49 -11.57
CA SER A 38 -19.64 14.87 -11.28
C SER A 38 -19.20 14.30 -9.93
N GLN A 39 -18.06 13.63 -9.92
CA GLN A 39 -17.39 13.11 -8.73
C GLN A 39 -15.87 13.10 -8.96
N ALA A 40 -15.08 13.51 -7.97
CA ALA A 40 -13.62 13.40 -8.04
C ALA A 40 -13.19 11.93 -8.18
N PRO A 41 -12.15 11.56 -8.94
CA PRO A 41 -11.70 10.17 -9.06
C PRO A 41 -11.24 9.60 -7.72
N ALA A 42 -11.26 8.27 -7.58
CA ALA A 42 -10.75 7.62 -6.39
C ALA A 42 -9.23 7.78 -6.31
N PRO A 43 -8.65 8.03 -5.13
CA PRO A 43 -7.20 8.05 -4.98
C PRO A 43 -6.63 6.68 -5.34
N SER A 44 -5.45 6.67 -5.95
CA SER A 44 -4.72 5.44 -6.19
C SER A 44 -4.33 4.79 -4.86
N ARG A 45 -4.27 3.45 -4.87
CA ARG A 45 -3.87 2.66 -3.71
C ARG A 45 -2.78 1.68 -4.14
N PRO A 46 -1.82 1.34 -3.25
CA PRO A 46 -0.79 0.34 -3.56
C PRO A 46 -1.39 -1.04 -3.88
N ILE A 47 -2.47 -1.40 -3.17
CA ILE A 47 -3.24 -2.62 -3.40
C ILE A 47 -4.69 -2.20 -3.62
N GLU A 48 -5.24 -2.55 -4.78
CA GLU A 48 -6.63 -2.21 -5.12
C GLU A 48 -7.60 -2.75 -4.08
N ARG A 49 -8.49 -1.87 -3.61
CA ARG A 49 -9.49 -2.16 -2.55
C ARG A 49 -8.87 -2.67 -1.24
N GLY A 50 -7.55 -2.57 -1.09
CA GLY A 50 -6.82 -2.93 0.11
C GLY A 50 -7.01 -1.88 1.21
N LEU A 51 -6.85 -2.35 2.45
CA LEU A 51 -6.85 -1.50 3.64
C LEU A 51 -5.52 -0.74 3.81
N ALA A 52 -4.39 -1.34 3.40
CA ALA A 52 -3.08 -0.76 3.65
C ALA A 52 -2.79 0.47 2.77
N GLY A 53 -2.36 1.53 3.43
CA GLY A 53 -1.72 2.66 2.78
C GLY A 53 -0.27 2.39 2.39
N PRO A 54 0.33 3.28 1.58
CA PRO A 54 1.71 3.13 1.11
C PRO A 54 2.73 3.06 2.24
N GLY A 55 2.58 3.86 3.29
CA GLY A 55 3.50 3.86 4.45
C GLY A 55 3.38 2.57 5.27
N LEU A 56 2.15 2.10 5.51
CA LEU A 56 1.92 0.81 6.16
C LEU A 56 2.50 -0.35 5.34
N LEU A 57 2.24 -0.38 4.04
CA LEU A 57 2.78 -1.43 3.17
C LEU A 57 4.32 -1.40 3.16
N ALA A 58 4.91 -0.21 3.06
CA ALA A 58 6.35 -0.04 3.12
C ALA A 58 6.92 -0.54 4.46
N HIS A 59 6.29 -0.18 5.59
CA HIS A 59 6.71 -0.66 6.90
C HIS A 59 6.63 -2.18 7.01
N VAL A 60 5.55 -2.81 6.53
CA VAL A 60 5.42 -4.28 6.49
C VAL A 60 6.56 -4.94 5.71
N LEU A 61 6.93 -4.39 4.55
CA LEU A 61 8.00 -4.94 3.71
C LEU A 61 9.38 -4.75 4.34
N VAL A 62 9.68 -3.56 4.85
CA VAL A 62 10.95 -3.26 5.52
C VAL A 62 11.11 -4.13 6.77
N SER A 63 10.13 -4.14 7.66
CA SER A 63 10.18 -4.96 8.88
C SER A 63 10.36 -6.45 8.57
N LYS A 64 9.69 -6.95 7.52
CA LYS A 64 9.81 -8.37 7.13
C LYS A 64 11.18 -8.72 6.55
N PHE A 65 11.68 -7.93 5.60
CA PHE A 65 12.83 -8.32 4.79
C PHE A 65 14.14 -7.73 5.30
N ALA A 66 14.14 -6.46 5.71
CA ALA A 66 15.33 -5.81 6.26
C ALA A 66 15.52 -6.19 7.72
N ASP A 67 14.47 -6.04 8.54
CA ASP A 67 14.57 -6.25 9.99
C ASP A 67 14.30 -7.70 10.43
N ARG A 68 14.00 -8.58 9.48
CA ARG A 68 13.78 -10.02 9.68
C ARG A 68 12.66 -10.32 10.69
N VAL A 69 11.67 -9.45 10.82
CA VAL A 69 10.52 -9.65 11.68
C VAL A 69 9.53 -10.60 10.99
N PRO A 70 9.28 -11.81 11.53
CA PRO A 70 8.31 -12.71 10.94
C PRO A 70 6.89 -12.13 11.06
N LEU A 71 6.03 -12.38 10.07
CA LEU A 71 4.72 -11.73 9.98
C LEU A 71 3.79 -11.99 11.18
N TYR A 72 3.90 -13.15 11.84
CA TYR A 72 3.14 -13.41 13.07
C TYR A 72 3.56 -12.46 14.20
N ARG A 73 4.86 -12.14 14.30
CA ARG A 73 5.37 -11.20 15.30
C ARG A 73 4.93 -9.79 14.97
N HIS A 74 4.88 -9.44 13.69
CA HIS A 74 4.38 -8.14 13.25
C HIS A 74 2.91 -7.94 13.65
N SER A 75 2.06 -8.95 13.42
CA SER A 75 0.67 -8.97 13.85
C SER A 75 0.52 -8.75 15.37
N VAL A 76 1.32 -9.45 16.19
CA VAL A 76 1.34 -9.25 17.65
C VAL A 76 1.81 -7.86 18.06
N MET A 77 2.79 -7.27 17.35
CA MET A 77 3.25 -5.91 17.62
C MET A 77 2.14 -4.89 17.37
N TYR A 78 1.42 -5.02 16.26
CA TYR A 78 0.31 -4.14 15.92
C TYR A 78 -0.87 -4.27 16.90
N ALA A 79 -1.17 -5.49 17.37
CA ALA A 79 -2.21 -5.71 18.38
C ALA A 79 -1.92 -4.96 19.69
N ARG A 80 -0.64 -4.82 20.08
CA ARG A 80 -0.23 -4.01 21.26
C ARG A 80 -0.51 -2.51 21.08
N GLU A 81 -0.60 -2.05 19.84
CA GLU A 81 -0.98 -0.68 19.49
C GLU A 81 -2.49 -0.55 19.19
N GLY A 82 -3.28 -1.60 19.49
CA GLY A 82 -4.73 -1.64 19.28
C GLY A 82 -5.15 -1.92 17.83
N VAL A 83 -4.23 -2.39 16.99
CA VAL A 83 -4.47 -2.65 15.57
C VAL A 83 -4.39 -4.16 15.28
N GLU A 84 -5.56 -4.78 15.21
CA GLU A 84 -5.70 -6.21 14.93
C GLU A 84 -5.58 -6.49 13.42
N LEU A 85 -4.42 -6.97 12.99
CA LEU A 85 -4.18 -7.40 11.61
C LEU A 85 -3.73 -8.86 11.59
N ASP A 86 -4.51 -9.73 10.95
CA ASP A 86 -4.16 -11.14 10.84
C ASP A 86 -2.93 -11.39 9.96
N ARG A 87 -2.18 -12.43 10.30
CA ARG A 87 -0.99 -12.85 9.56
C ARG A 87 -1.27 -13.12 8.07
N SER A 88 -2.43 -13.70 7.74
CA SER A 88 -2.81 -13.98 6.35
C SER A 88 -3.00 -12.71 5.53
N LEU A 89 -3.55 -11.64 6.14
CA LEU A 89 -3.71 -10.35 5.51
C LEU A 89 -2.35 -9.71 5.22
N LEU A 90 -1.43 -9.73 6.21
CA LEU A 90 -0.06 -9.27 6.02
C LEU A 90 0.66 -10.07 4.93
N ALA A 91 0.48 -11.40 4.90
CA ALA A 91 1.06 -12.26 3.88
C ALA A 91 0.53 -11.94 2.48
N LYS A 92 -0.78 -11.68 2.35
CA LYS A 92 -1.40 -11.23 1.11
C LYS A 92 -0.77 -9.92 0.62
N TRP A 93 -0.59 -8.94 1.51
CA TRP A 93 0.05 -7.67 1.14
C TRP A 93 1.47 -7.86 0.65
N VAL A 94 2.27 -8.69 1.34
CA VAL A 94 3.61 -9.02 0.88
C VAL A 94 3.57 -9.73 -0.49
N GLY A 95 2.59 -10.60 -0.72
CA GLY A 95 2.41 -11.27 -2.00
C GLY A 95 2.09 -10.33 -3.17
N HIS A 96 1.48 -9.17 -2.91
CA HIS A 96 1.21 -8.15 -3.94
C HIS A 96 2.42 -7.25 -4.24
N ALA A 97 3.36 -7.14 -3.31
CA ALA A 97 4.49 -6.21 -3.43
C ALA A 97 5.38 -6.41 -4.66
N PRO A 98 5.68 -7.65 -5.14
CA PRO A 98 6.51 -7.84 -6.33
C PRO A 98 5.93 -7.15 -7.57
N THR A 99 4.61 -7.27 -7.80
CA THR A 99 3.94 -6.62 -8.93
C THR A 99 4.05 -5.10 -8.83
N LEU A 100 3.84 -4.54 -7.63
CA LEU A 100 3.92 -3.10 -7.40
C LEU A 100 5.35 -2.56 -7.63
N LEU A 101 6.36 -3.32 -7.22
CA LEU A 101 7.77 -2.92 -7.28
C LEU A 101 8.44 -3.24 -8.63
N GLN A 102 7.76 -3.93 -9.54
CA GLN A 102 8.32 -4.35 -10.82
C GLN A 102 8.96 -3.21 -11.64
N PRO A 103 8.38 -2.00 -11.74
CA PRO A 103 9.01 -0.89 -12.46
C PRO A 103 10.36 -0.46 -11.86
N LEU A 104 10.51 -0.55 -10.55
CA LEU A 104 11.76 -0.25 -9.85
C LEU A 104 12.79 -1.34 -10.11
N VAL A 105 12.39 -2.61 -10.02
CA VAL A 105 13.25 -3.76 -10.32
C VAL A 105 13.79 -3.67 -11.75
N GLU A 106 12.95 -3.34 -12.73
CA GLU A 106 13.38 -3.19 -14.12
C GLU A 106 14.33 -2.00 -14.32
N THR A 107 14.11 -0.90 -13.60
CA THR A 107 15.02 0.26 -13.65
C THR A 107 16.37 -0.06 -13.04
N LEU A 108 16.41 -0.74 -11.89
CA LEU A 108 17.64 -1.22 -11.28
C LEU A 108 18.37 -2.20 -12.20
N ARG A 109 17.64 -3.13 -12.83
CA ARG A 109 18.20 -4.08 -13.80
C ARG A 109 18.88 -3.37 -14.96
N ARG A 110 18.20 -2.40 -15.60
CA ARG A 110 18.78 -1.61 -16.70
C ARG A 110 20.02 -0.84 -16.25
N HIS A 111 19.98 -0.23 -15.07
CA HIS A 111 21.11 0.49 -14.51
C HIS A 111 22.32 -0.44 -14.29
N MET A 112 22.11 -1.59 -13.65
CA MET A 112 23.16 -2.60 -13.45
C MET A 112 23.75 -3.07 -14.77
N MET A 113 22.91 -3.39 -15.76
CA MET A 113 23.38 -3.87 -17.07
C MET A 113 24.12 -2.81 -17.90
N SER A 114 24.04 -1.53 -17.52
CA SER A 114 24.82 -0.46 -18.15
C SER A 114 26.25 -0.33 -17.59
N ALA A 115 26.56 -1.00 -16.48
CA ALA A 115 27.87 -0.91 -15.85
C ALA A 115 28.95 -1.66 -16.66
N THR A 116 30.15 -1.07 -16.76
CA THR A 116 31.30 -1.68 -17.46
C THR A 116 31.77 -2.99 -16.81
N LYS A 117 31.50 -3.16 -15.50
CA LYS A 117 31.82 -4.36 -14.74
C LYS A 117 30.70 -4.65 -13.75
N LEU A 118 30.27 -5.91 -13.69
CA LEU A 118 29.28 -6.41 -12.75
C LEU A 118 29.90 -7.47 -11.85
N HIS A 119 29.72 -7.31 -10.54
CA HIS A 119 30.06 -8.31 -9.55
C HIS A 119 28.77 -9.03 -9.12
N ALA A 120 28.71 -10.34 -9.33
CA ALA A 120 27.60 -11.18 -8.91
C ALA A 120 28.13 -12.25 -7.94
N GLU A 121 27.49 -12.36 -6.79
CA GLU A 121 27.76 -13.42 -5.81
C GLU A 121 26.52 -14.32 -5.74
N ALA A 122 26.74 -15.62 -5.86
CA ALA A 122 25.69 -16.59 -5.62
C ALA A 122 25.61 -16.83 -4.11
N LEU A 123 24.51 -16.41 -3.48
CA LEU A 123 24.20 -16.84 -2.12
C LEU A 123 23.82 -18.32 -2.18
N SER A 124 24.67 -19.20 -1.64
CA SER A 124 24.30 -20.58 -1.36
C SER A 124 23.26 -20.60 -0.24
N SER A 125 22.06 -21.07 -0.56
CA SER A 125 20.96 -21.30 0.40
C SER A 125 21.22 -22.48 1.31
#